data_AF-A0A6G3X0J9-F1
#
_entry.id   AF-A0A6G3X0J9-F1
#
_cell.length_a   1.000
_cell.length_b   1.000
_cell.length_c   1.000
_cell.angle_alpha   90.00
_cell.angle_beta   90.00
_cell.angle_gamma   90.00
#
_symmetry.space_group_name_H-M   'P 1'
#
loop_
_entity.id
_entity.type
_entity.pdbx_description
1 polymer ?
#
loop_
_entity_poly.entity_id
_entity_poly.type
_entity_poly.pdbx_seq_one_letter_code
_entity_poly.pdbx_strand_id
1 'polypeptide(L)' 'MTSESPDMRASDSERERIAELLREAVAEGRLDMDEFDQRLEKAYKARTHGEL' A
#
# COMPACT_ATOMS: atom_id res chain seq x y z
N MET A 1 16.81 14.44 18.99
CA MET A 1 16.88 13.24 18.13
C MET A 1 16.16 12.11 18.86
N THR A 2 15.53 11.24 18.08
CA THR A 2 14.78 10.03 18.49
C THR A 2 13.29 10.22 18.73
N SER A 3 12.56 10.23 17.62
CA SER A 3 11.20 9.69 17.54
C SER A 3 11.16 8.77 16.32
N GLU A 4 11.98 7.71 16.34
CA GLU A 4 11.80 6.59 15.41
C GLU A 4 10.62 5.77 15.92
N SER A 5 9.42 6.15 15.49
CA SER A 5 8.21 5.35 15.70
C SER A 5 8.33 4.09 14.82
N PRO A 6 8.52 2.88 15.38
CA PRO A 6 8.53 1.65 14.59
C PRO A 6 7.21 1.43 13.84
N ASP A 7 6.10 1.99 14.34
CA ASP A 7 4.79 1.96 13.69
C ASP A 7 4.75 2.66 12.32
N MET A 8 5.54 3.73 12.16
CA MET A 8 5.59 4.46 10.89
C MET A 8 6.33 3.62 9.84
N ARG A 9 7.49 3.03 10.18
CA ARG A 9 8.21 2.15 9.24
C ARG A 9 7.49 0.83 8.96
N ALA A 10 6.88 0.19 9.97
CA ALA A 10 6.12 -1.04 9.77
C ALA A 10 5.00 -0.84 8.75
N SER A 11 4.32 0.30 8.82
CA SER A 11 3.31 0.68 7.85
C SER A 11 3.87 1.04 6.47
N ASP A 12 5.15 1.46 6.35
CA ASP A 12 5.79 1.72 5.04
C ASP A 12 6.14 0.41 4.37
N SER A 13 6.77 -0.50 5.12
CA SER A 13 7.10 -1.84 4.65
C SER A 13 5.85 -2.64 4.26
N GLU A 14 4.74 -2.48 4.98
CA GLU A 14 3.48 -3.14 4.63
C GLU A 14 2.90 -2.58 3.32
N ARG A 15 2.96 -1.26 3.11
CA ARG A 15 2.52 -0.65 1.84
C ARG A 15 3.38 -1.06 0.67
N GLU A 16 4.68 -1.14 0.87
CA GLU A 16 5.63 -1.57 -0.15
C GLU A 16 5.35 -3.02 -0.56
N ARG A 17 5.10 -3.90 0.42
CA ARG A 17 4.72 -5.29 0.19
C ARG A 17 3.39 -5.42 -0.59
N ILE A 18 2.38 -4.62 -0.23
CA ILE A 18 1.10 -4.61 -0.97
C ILE A 18 1.29 -4.08 -2.39
N ALA A 19 2.07 -3.01 -2.59
CA ALA A 19 2.35 -2.46 -3.91
C ALA A 19 3.07 -3.48 -4.82
N GLU A 20 3.93 -4.32 -4.25
CA GLU A 20 4.64 -5.38 -4.97
C GLU A 20 3.70 -6.52 -5.38
N LEU A 21 2.85 -7.00 -4.47
CA LEU A 21 1.81 -8.00 -4.79
C LEU A 21 0.83 -7.51 -5.87
N LEU A 22 0.43 -6.24 -5.80
CA LEU A 22 -0.46 -5.65 -6.79
C LEU A 22 0.23 -5.55 -8.16
N ARG A 23 1.52 -5.21 -8.20
CA ARG A 23 2.29 -5.16 -9.46
C ARG A 23 2.44 -6.54 -10.10
N GLU A 24 2.70 -7.57 -9.31
CA GLU A 24 2.74 -8.95 -9.82
C GLU A 24 1.39 -9.36 -10.41
N ALA A 25 0.29 -9.06 -9.72
CA ALA A 25 -1.04 -9.41 -10.21
C ALA A 25 -1.44 -8.67 -11.50
N VAL A 26 -1.00 -7.43 -11.70
CA VAL A 26 -1.14 -6.71 -12.98
C VAL A 26 -0.29 -7.35 -14.07
N ALA A 27 0.96 -7.70 -13.76
CA ALA A 27 1.85 -8.37 -14.70
C ALA A 27 1.32 -9.75 -15.14
N GLU A 28 0.63 -10.45 -14.24
CA GLU A 28 -0.08 -11.70 -14.53
C GLU A 28 -1.41 -11.49 -15.30
N GLY A 29 -1.84 -10.24 -15.49
CA GLY A 29 -3.12 -9.91 -16.14
C GLY A 29 -4.35 -10.27 -15.30
N ARG A 30 -4.17 -10.54 -14.00
CA ARG A 30 -5.25 -10.80 -13.03
C ARG A 30 -5.92 -9.53 -12.53
N LEU A 31 -5.30 -8.40 -12.80
CA LEU A 31 -5.61 -7.11 -12.22
C LEU A 31 -5.43 -6.07 -13.34
N ASP A 32 -6.45 -5.25 -13.58
CA ASP A 32 -6.34 -4.14 -14.53
C ASP A 32 -5.59 -2.97 -13.88
N MET A 33 -5.03 -2.07 -14.69
CA MET A 33 -4.36 -0.86 -14.19
C MET A 33 -5.31 0.01 -13.35
N ASP A 34 -6.60 0.04 -13.71
CA ASP A 34 -7.60 0.83 -12.97
C ASP A 34 -7.89 0.23 -11.57
N GLU A 35 -7.99 -1.10 -11.47
CA GLU A 35 -8.11 -1.78 -10.17
C GLU A 35 -6.82 -1.72 -9.36
N PHE A 36 -5.65 -1.74 -10.02
CA PHE A 36 -4.36 -1.57 -9.39
C PHE A 36 -4.27 -0.23 -8.69
N ASP A 37 -4.59 0.86 -9.39
CA ASP A 37 -4.58 2.20 -8.81
C ASP A 37 -5.56 2.32 -7.64
N GLN A 38 -6.77 1.78 -7.76
CA GLN A 38 -7.75 1.78 -6.67
C GLN A 38 -7.28 0.99 -5.44
N ARG A 39 -6.66 -0.19 -5.63
CA ARG A 39 -6.13 -1.01 -4.53
C ARG A 39 -4.87 -0.38 -3.92
N LEU A 40 -4.02 0.21 -4.74
CA LEU A 40 -2.83 0.94 -4.32
C LEU A 40 -3.23 2.17 -3.48
N GLU A 41 -4.17 2.97 -3.98
CA GLU A 41 -4.70 4.13 -3.27
C GLU A 41 -5.33 3.74 -1.93
N LYS A 42 -6.08 2.63 -1.86
CA LYS A 42 -6.60 2.09 -0.59
C LYS A 42 -5.48 1.68 0.37
N ALA A 43 -4.43 1.02 -0.11
CA ALA A 43 -3.29 0.64 0.72
C ALA A 43 -2.53 1.87 1.26
N TYR A 44 -2.41 2.94 0.46
CA TYR A 44 -1.81 4.20 0.89
C TYR A 44 -2.73 5.00 1.83
N LYS A 45 -4.05 5.02 1.57
CA LYS A 45 -5.06 5.66 2.42
C LYS A 45 -5.24 4.97 3.77
N ALA A 46 -5.09 3.64 3.84
CA ALA A 46 -5.25 2.85 5.06
C ALA A 46 -4.24 3.19 6.19
N ARG A 47 -3.26 4.07 5.94
CA ARG A 47 -2.23 4.44 6.91
C ARG A 47 -2.59 5.65 7.78
N THR A 48 -3.68 6.34 7.47
CA THR A 48 -4.27 7.37 8.32
C THR A 48 -5.77 7.15 8.35
N HIS A 49 -6.22 6.50 9.43
CA HIS A 49 -7.62 6.36 9.84
C HIS A 49 -8.22 7.76 10.10
N GLY A 50 -8.54 8.49 9.04
CA GLY A 50 -9.27 9.73 9.10
C GLY A 50 -10.10 9.82 7.85
N GLU A 51 -11.42 9.67 8.00
CA GLU A 51 -12.44 9.79 6.95
C GLU A 51 -12.65 8.52 6.11
N LEU A 52 -13.10 7.46 6.79
CA LEU A 52 -14.13 6.57 6.25
C LEU A 52 -15.38 6.67 7.12
#